data_AF-A0A6I5HLC4-F1
#
_entry.id   AF-A0A6I5HLC4-F1
#
_cell.length_a   1.000
_cell.length_b   1.000
_cell.length_c   1.000
_cell.angle_alpha   90.00
_cell.angle_beta   90.00
_cell.angle_gamma   90.00
#
_symmetry.space_group_name_H-M   'P 1'
#
loop_
_entity.id
_entity.type
_entity.pdbx_description
1 polymer ?
#
loop_
_entity_poly.entity_id
_entity_poly.type
_entity_poly.pdbx_seq_one_letter_code
_entity_poly.pdbx_strand_id
1 'polypeptide(L)'
;MVWLRHLGRDGSIAEPDEEADVWRDDVPDRFHLQAGDLLLSEVVTGRPKAARVEEHDLPAAAVGSILVLRPVGTLTAEHARLILAFLRSEDVGRLAKGAFGRIRLSPKDLHSLMLPKADEALSAALDELDTAGRRMSGWSAEATTLAGSVFDIDVSLEDARRSIIEAGRLTRLRAEAAAQLDDPGYIVRTRFPYPVALRWREVEARMSAEDLGPAYEAVLEAAEVLLGYSALVTGALAQEATIELTSIGALQRKLSSAPGGPGLGEWTAVLQEISGNRKRRGLRMDHPLHELGTLLGSDEAQQARGRLADRRNAKAHGRGPDAVTLPAALEEAFRDLSLLVFRARFLADLPLIHVTSASWDAFEGEATLMLRRLMGDHPVVPTSTMQYASNEIERGSLYLADRDHRLYLLRPFLTCEVCETCHTWSTFHADKEKGNLVQKSLEHGHHYPYRGNTQVLQQAGLL
;
A
#
# COMPACT_ATOMS: atom_id res chain seq x y z
N MET A 1 -25.16 -23.30 32.86
CA MET A 1 -24.71 -22.92 31.49
C MET A 1 -25.44 -21.65 31.03
N VAL A 2 -24.77 -20.72 30.34
CA VAL A 2 -25.38 -19.46 29.83
C VAL A 2 -26.06 -19.69 28.49
N TRP A 3 -27.20 -19.04 28.26
CA TRP A 3 -27.83 -18.97 26.95
C TRP A 3 -27.35 -17.74 26.17
N LEU A 4 -26.61 -17.95 25.08
CA LEU A 4 -26.22 -16.85 24.20
C LEU A 4 -27.39 -16.41 23.33
N ARG A 5 -27.77 -15.13 23.47
CA ARG A 5 -28.89 -14.51 22.73
C ARG A 5 -28.45 -13.41 21.78
N HIS A 6 -27.28 -12.83 22.01
CA HIS A 6 -26.89 -11.58 21.38
C HIS A 6 -25.53 -11.69 20.67
N LEU A 7 -25.58 -11.51 19.35
CA LEU A 7 -24.40 -11.25 18.53
C LEU A 7 -24.28 -9.74 18.28
N GLY A 8 -23.07 -9.20 18.49
CA GLY A 8 -22.68 -7.86 18.09
C GLY A 8 -22.60 -7.73 16.56
N ARG A 9 -22.64 -6.50 16.05
CA ARG A 9 -22.46 -6.23 14.60
C ARG A 9 -20.99 -6.24 14.18
N ASP A 10 -20.12 -5.90 15.11
CA ASP A 10 -18.67 -6.13 15.11
C ASP A 10 -18.31 -7.62 15.19
N GLY A 11 -19.28 -8.46 15.55
CA GLY A 11 -19.14 -9.90 15.65
C GLY A 11 -18.49 -10.36 16.94
N SER A 12 -18.59 -9.53 17.98
CA SER A 12 -18.42 -9.96 19.37
C SER A 12 -19.62 -10.80 19.82
N ILE A 13 -19.35 -11.68 20.77
CA ILE A 13 -20.36 -12.32 21.60
C ILE A 13 -20.47 -11.45 22.86
N ALA A 14 -21.68 -11.08 23.26
CA ALA A 14 -21.87 -10.24 24.44
C ALA A 14 -21.41 -11.00 25.70
N GLU A 15 -20.73 -10.31 26.61
CA GLU A 15 -20.39 -10.88 27.91
C GLU A 15 -21.68 -11.28 28.67
N PRO A 16 -21.64 -12.37 29.44
CA PRO A 16 -22.78 -12.80 30.23
C PRO A 16 -23.13 -11.75 31.30
N ASP A 17 -24.41 -11.36 31.36
CA ASP A 17 -24.94 -10.54 32.43
C ASP A 17 -25.68 -11.43 33.43
N GLU A 18 -25.15 -11.56 34.66
CA GLU A 18 -25.74 -12.41 35.70
C GLU A 18 -27.17 -12.00 36.08
N GLU A 19 -27.56 -10.73 35.87
CA GLU A 19 -28.89 -10.21 36.19
C GLU A 19 -29.87 -10.33 35.02
N ALA A 20 -29.39 -10.28 33.78
CA ALA A 20 -30.23 -10.27 32.57
C ALA A 20 -30.28 -11.63 31.82
N ASP A 21 -29.26 -12.47 31.97
CA ASP A 21 -29.15 -13.73 31.24
C ASP A 21 -29.73 -14.92 31.98
N VAL A 22 -30.19 -15.90 31.18
CA VAL A 22 -30.83 -17.11 31.71
C VAL A 22 -29.79 -18.21 31.83
N TRP A 23 -29.53 -18.59 33.07
CA TRP A 23 -28.65 -19.70 33.43
C TRP A 23 -29.47 -20.99 33.59
N ARG A 24 -29.04 -22.05 32.90
CA ARG A 24 -29.68 -23.37 33.00
C ARG A 24 -28.68 -24.50 33.04
N ASP A 25 -29.01 -25.53 33.81
CA ASP A 25 -28.19 -26.75 33.95
C ASP A 25 -28.83 -27.97 33.27
N ASP A 26 -30.02 -27.81 32.68
CA ASP A 26 -30.81 -28.85 32.00
C ASP A 26 -30.70 -28.80 30.46
N VAL A 27 -29.64 -28.19 29.91
CA VAL A 27 -29.46 -28.06 28.46
C VAL A 27 -28.93 -29.37 27.85
N PRO A 28 -29.61 -29.97 26.85
CA PRO A 28 -29.10 -31.16 26.17
C PRO A 28 -27.75 -30.90 25.46
N ASP A 29 -26.83 -31.86 25.54
CA ASP A 29 -25.45 -31.76 25.00
C ASP A 29 -25.37 -31.32 23.54
N ARG A 30 -26.36 -31.69 22.72
CA ARG A 30 -26.43 -31.29 21.30
C ARG A 30 -26.56 -29.78 21.07
N PHE A 31 -26.93 -29.01 22.09
CA PHE A 31 -27.04 -27.55 22.03
C PHE A 31 -25.86 -26.83 22.69
N HIS A 32 -24.91 -27.58 23.26
CA HIS A 32 -23.69 -27.00 23.84
C HIS A 32 -22.79 -26.50 22.72
N LEU A 33 -22.32 -25.27 22.90
CA LEU A 33 -21.32 -24.68 22.03
C LEU A 33 -19.94 -25.24 22.34
N GLN A 34 -19.10 -25.24 21.32
CA GLN A 34 -17.71 -25.66 21.39
C GLN A 34 -16.83 -24.51 20.89
N ALA A 35 -15.61 -24.42 21.44
CA ALA A 35 -14.62 -23.49 20.92
C ALA A 35 -14.37 -23.78 19.44
N GLY A 36 -14.43 -22.72 18.61
CA GLY A 36 -14.35 -22.81 17.15
C GLY A 36 -15.70 -22.94 16.43
N ASP A 37 -16.83 -23.08 17.13
CA ASP A 37 -18.15 -22.95 16.51
C ASP A 37 -18.32 -21.55 15.91
N LEU A 38 -18.92 -21.47 14.72
CA LEU A 38 -19.29 -20.19 14.10
C LEU A 38 -20.79 -19.95 14.30
N LEU A 39 -21.13 -18.85 14.96
CA LEU A 39 -22.50 -18.42 15.19
C LEU A 39 -22.94 -17.48 14.07
N LEU A 40 -24.18 -17.62 13.61
CA LEU A 40 -24.79 -16.76 12.59
C LEU A 40 -26.21 -16.39 13.00
N SER A 41 -26.57 -15.11 12.90
CA SER A 41 -27.94 -14.66 13.18
C SER A 41 -28.92 -15.21 12.13
N GLU A 42 -29.96 -15.91 12.56
CA GLU A 42 -31.04 -16.38 11.70
C GLU A 42 -31.88 -15.19 11.19
N VAL A 43 -32.16 -14.20 12.05
CA VAL A 43 -32.92 -13.00 11.67
C VAL A 43 -31.97 -11.94 11.13
N VAL A 44 -32.23 -11.50 9.90
CA VAL A 44 -31.36 -10.57 9.19
C VAL A 44 -32.04 -9.21 9.01
N THR A 45 -31.37 -8.15 9.47
CA THR A 45 -31.75 -6.75 9.23
C THR A 45 -30.58 -6.01 8.59
N GLY A 46 -30.44 -6.18 7.27
CA GLY A 46 -29.29 -5.72 6.50
C GLY A 46 -28.25 -6.83 6.35
N ARG A 47 -27.05 -6.63 6.88
CA ARG A 47 -25.98 -7.65 6.89
C ARG A 47 -26.20 -8.65 8.05
N PRO A 48 -26.01 -9.96 7.83
CA PRO A 48 -26.05 -10.93 8.91
C PRO A 48 -24.96 -10.66 9.95
N LYS A 49 -25.23 -11.05 11.19
CA LYS A 49 -24.23 -11.02 12.26
C LYS A 49 -23.62 -12.40 12.41
N ALA A 50 -22.30 -12.48 12.49
CA ALA A 50 -21.61 -13.74 12.72
C ALA A 50 -20.47 -13.58 13.73
N ALA A 51 -20.22 -14.57 14.55
CA ALA A 51 -19.14 -14.58 15.53
C ALA A 51 -18.53 -15.99 15.63
N ARG A 52 -17.30 -16.07 16.16
CA ARG A 52 -16.68 -17.35 16.53
C ARG A 52 -16.70 -17.48 18.03
N VAL A 53 -17.01 -18.69 18.50
CA VAL A 53 -16.95 -19.06 19.92
C VAL A 53 -15.50 -19.32 20.30
N GLU A 54 -15.01 -18.63 21.33
CA GLU A 54 -13.70 -18.82 21.94
C GLU A 54 -13.82 -19.57 23.27
N GLU A 55 -12.69 -20.01 23.85
CA GLU A 55 -12.70 -20.75 25.12
C GLU A 55 -13.31 -19.94 26.28
N HIS A 56 -13.14 -18.62 26.29
CA HIS A 56 -13.67 -17.75 27.33
C HIS A 56 -15.19 -17.54 27.25
N ASP A 57 -15.82 -17.86 26.12
CA ASP A 57 -17.27 -17.79 25.95
C ASP A 57 -17.99 -19.00 26.56
N LEU A 58 -17.24 -20.01 27.00
CA LEU A 58 -17.77 -21.27 27.52
C LEU A 58 -17.83 -21.26 29.06
N PRO A 59 -18.81 -21.95 29.68
CA PRO A 59 -19.81 -22.85 29.06
C PRO A 59 -21.07 -22.11 28.57
N ALA A 60 -21.39 -22.31 27.28
CA ALA A 60 -22.54 -21.67 26.62
C ALA A 60 -23.35 -22.61 25.73
N ALA A 61 -24.63 -22.25 25.54
CA ALA A 61 -25.53 -22.89 24.58
C ALA A 61 -26.16 -21.86 23.64
N ALA A 62 -26.29 -22.21 22.36
CA ALA A 62 -27.00 -21.37 21.40
C ALA A 62 -28.51 -21.48 21.59
N VAL A 63 -29.19 -20.34 21.75
CA VAL A 63 -30.63 -20.28 21.92
C VAL A 63 -31.24 -19.15 21.08
N GLY A 64 -32.49 -19.33 20.65
CA GLY A 64 -33.23 -18.34 19.88
C GLY A 64 -32.93 -18.43 18.39
N SER A 65 -32.79 -17.27 17.75
CA SER A 65 -32.57 -17.12 16.30
C SER A 65 -31.09 -17.08 15.94
N ILE A 66 -30.34 -18.09 16.39
CA ILE A 66 -28.91 -18.27 16.10
C ILE A 66 -28.72 -19.64 15.44
N LEU A 67 -28.02 -19.65 14.31
CA LEU A 67 -27.55 -20.84 13.63
C LEU A 67 -26.13 -21.15 14.07
N VAL A 68 -25.86 -22.41 14.39
CA VAL A 68 -24.52 -22.89 14.74
C VAL A 68 -23.93 -23.64 13.56
N LEU A 69 -22.80 -23.16 13.06
CA LEU A 69 -22.01 -23.78 12.00
C LEU A 69 -20.76 -24.37 12.64
N ARG A 70 -20.75 -25.69 12.82
CA ARG A 70 -19.63 -26.42 13.43
C ARG A 70 -18.64 -26.88 12.34
N PRO A 71 -17.37 -26.45 12.38
CA PRO A 71 -16.36 -26.96 11.47
C PRO A 71 -16.17 -28.48 11.62
N VAL A 72 -16.11 -29.20 10.50
CA VAL A 72 -15.85 -30.66 10.50
C VAL A 72 -14.37 -30.97 10.71
N GLY A 73 -13.49 -29.99 10.51
CA GLY A 73 -12.06 -30.08 10.77
C GLY A 73 -11.53 -28.77 11.38
N THR A 74 -10.25 -28.76 11.74
CA THR A 74 -9.59 -27.58 12.30
C THR A 74 -9.50 -26.48 11.24
N LEU A 75 -10.09 -25.32 11.53
CA LEU A 75 -9.89 -24.10 10.75
C LEU A 75 -8.70 -23.34 11.33
N THR A 76 -7.81 -22.86 10.46
CA THR A 76 -6.82 -21.85 10.87
C THR A 76 -7.54 -20.58 11.28
N ALA A 77 -6.91 -19.77 12.14
CA ALA A 77 -7.49 -18.49 12.57
C ALA A 77 -7.80 -17.58 11.37
N GLU A 78 -6.90 -17.53 10.39
CA GLU A 78 -7.05 -16.78 9.14
C GLU A 78 -8.26 -17.24 8.32
N HIS A 79 -8.39 -18.55 8.09
CA HIS A 79 -9.50 -19.06 7.30
C HIS A 79 -10.85 -18.87 7.99
N ALA A 80 -10.90 -19.05 9.32
CA ALA A 80 -12.09 -18.77 10.11
C ALA A 80 -12.52 -17.30 10.00
N ARG A 81 -11.57 -16.36 10.03
CA ARG A 81 -11.84 -14.92 9.85
C ARG A 81 -12.38 -14.60 8.46
N LEU A 82 -11.79 -15.18 7.41
CA LEU A 82 -12.29 -15.00 6.04
C LEU A 82 -13.72 -15.53 5.88
N ILE A 83 -14.02 -16.69 6.47
CA ILE A 83 -15.38 -17.25 6.50
C ILE A 83 -16.33 -16.31 7.25
N LEU A 84 -15.95 -15.81 8.42
CA LEU A 84 -16.79 -14.87 9.20
C LEU A 84 -17.06 -13.58 8.43
N ALA A 85 -16.05 -12.99 7.77
CA ALA A 85 -16.21 -11.81 6.93
C ALA A 85 -17.20 -12.07 5.78
N PHE A 86 -17.09 -13.23 5.13
CA PHE A 86 -18.03 -13.66 4.10
C PHE A 86 -19.46 -13.86 4.64
N LEU A 87 -19.61 -14.50 5.81
CA LEU A 87 -20.91 -14.70 6.45
C LEU A 87 -21.61 -13.38 6.84
N ARG A 88 -20.84 -12.33 7.10
CA ARG A 88 -21.34 -10.95 7.36
C ARG A 88 -21.59 -10.15 6.07
N SER A 89 -21.35 -10.71 4.89
CA SER A 89 -21.51 -10.00 3.61
C SER A 89 -22.99 -9.77 3.26
N GLU A 90 -23.22 -8.80 2.38
CA GLU A 90 -24.55 -8.58 1.80
C GLU A 90 -25.00 -9.77 0.95
N ASP A 91 -24.07 -10.50 0.31
CA ASP A 91 -24.40 -11.66 -0.51
C ASP A 91 -25.03 -12.77 0.32
N VAL A 92 -24.50 -13.04 1.52
CA VAL A 92 -25.13 -13.98 2.46
C VAL A 92 -26.46 -13.41 2.97
N GLY A 93 -26.54 -12.10 3.22
CA GLY A 93 -27.79 -11.42 3.58
C GLY A 93 -28.91 -11.59 2.54
N ARG A 94 -28.57 -11.60 1.23
CA ARG A 94 -29.53 -11.80 0.13
C ARG A 94 -30.14 -13.20 0.09
N LEU A 95 -29.52 -14.18 0.75
CA LEU A 95 -30.09 -15.54 0.86
C LEU A 95 -31.31 -15.58 1.79
N ALA A 96 -31.44 -14.60 2.69
CA ALA A 96 -32.49 -14.57 3.67
C ALA A 96 -33.85 -14.27 3.00
N LYS A 97 -34.88 -15.03 3.37
CA LYS A 97 -36.23 -14.95 2.79
C LYS A 97 -37.25 -14.51 3.83
N GLY A 98 -38.26 -13.75 3.42
CA GLY A 98 -39.36 -13.34 4.29
C GLY A 98 -39.96 -11.99 3.91
N ALA A 99 -40.96 -11.56 4.69
CA ALA A 99 -41.55 -10.22 4.59
C ALA A 99 -40.78 -9.20 5.44
N PHE A 100 -40.99 -7.90 5.17
CA PHE A 100 -40.33 -6.79 5.88
C PHE A 100 -40.46 -6.98 7.41
N GLY A 101 -39.31 -7.01 8.12
CA GLY A 101 -39.24 -7.26 9.57
C GLY A 101 -39.18 -8.73 10.01
N ARG A 102 -39.26 -9.71 9.09
CA ARG A 102 -39.15 -11.16 9.36
C ARG A 102 -38.30 -11.90 8.32
N ILE A 103 -37.27 -11.24 7.81
CA ILE A 103 -36.32 -11.85 6.86
C ILE A 103 -35.41 -12.81 7.64
N ARG A 104 -35.38 -14.09 7.24
CA ARG A 104 -34.65 -15.14 7.95
C ARG A 104 -33.78 -15.98 7.03
N LEU A 105 -32.61 -16.38 7.53
CA LEU A 105 -31.74 -17.41 6.96
C LEU A 105 -32.18 -18.78 7.47
N SER A 106 -32.43 -19.73 6.57
CA SER A 106 -32.65 -21.12 6.98
C SER A 106 -31.39 -21.97 6.77
N PRO A 107 -31.21 -23.06 7.53
CA PRO A 107 -30.13 -24.02 7.28
C PRO A 107 -30.08 -24.55 5.84
N LYS A 108 -31.24 -24.64 5.18
CA LYS A 108 -31.32 -25.07 3.78
C LYS A 108 -30.69 -24.07 2.82
N ASP A 109 -30.81 -22.77 3.09
CA ASP A 109 -30.23 -21.72 2.26
C ASP A 109 -28.69 -21.70 2.38
N LEU A 110 -28.16 -22.14 3.52
CA LEU A 110 -26.71 -22.24 3.75
C LEU A 110 -26.09 -23.51 3.17
N HIS A 111 -26.87 -24.56 2.93
CA HIS A 111 -26.33 -25.86 2.51
C HIS A 111 -25.61 -25.82 1.16
N SER A 112 -26.07 -24.97 0.23
CA SER A 112 -25.45 -24.78 -1.09
C SER A 112 -24.45 -23.62 -1.13
N LEU A 113 -24.15 -23.00 0.01
CA LEU A 113 -23.29 -21.83 0.06
C LEU A 113 -21.83 -22.25 -0.12
N MET A 114 -21.20 -21.75 -1.18
CA MET A 114 -19.77 -21.94 -1.40
C MET A 114 -19.00 -21.00 -0.49
N LEU A 115 -18.28 -21.55 0.48
CA LEU A 115 -17.40 -20.78 1.36
C LEU A 115 -16.12 -20.37 0.62
N PRO A 116 -15.52 -19.22 0.97
CA PRO A 116 -14.24 -18.81 0.42
C PRO A 116 -13.16 -19.84 0.75
N LYS A 117 -12.28 -20.09 -0.23
CA LYS A 117 -11.06 -20.87 -0.01
C LYS A 117 -10.11 -20.10 0.91
N ALA A 118 -9.23 -20.80 1.60
CA ALA A 118 -8.16 -20.16 2.35
C ALA A 118 -7.31 -19.28 1.40
N ASP A 119 -7.10 -18.04 1.81
CA ASP A 119 -6.33 -17.03 1.10
C ASP A 119 -5.66 -16.18 2.17
N GLU A 120 -4.37 -16.43 2.41
CA GLU A 120 -3.60 -15.80 3.48
C GLU A 120 -3.45 -14.29 3.23
N ALA A 121 -3.18 -13.88 1.99
CA ALA A 121 -3.02 -12.49 1.62
C ALA A 121 -4.32 -11.69 1.81
N LEU A 122 -5.46 -12.25 1.40
CA LEU A 122 -6.76 -11.62 1.64
C LEU A 122 -7.10 -11.56 3.13
N SER A 123 -6.76 -12.62 3.89
CA SER A 123 -7.00 -12.66 5.34
C SER A 123 -6.17 -11.61 6.08
N ALA A 124 -4.90 -11.46 5.74
CA ALA A 124 -4.01 -10.43 6.29
C ALA A 124 -4.53 -9.02 5.97
N ALA A 125 -4.95 -8.77 4.73
CA ALA A 125 -5.52 -7.47 4.34
C ALA A 125 -6.81 -7.13 5.12
N LEU A 126 -7.67 -8.13 5.39
CA LEU A 126 -8.86 -7.95 6.21
C LEU A 126 -8.50 -7.66 7.67
N ASP A 127 -7.47 -8.32 8.22
CA ASP A 127 -6.98 -8.07 9.59
C ASP A 127 -6.42 -6.66 9.76
N GLU A 128 -5.67 -6.16 8.77
CA GLU A 128 -5.15 -4.80 8.75
C GLU A 128 -6.30 -3.78 8.73
N LEU A 129 -7.32 -4.00 7.90
CA LEU A 129 -8.52 -3.16 7.85
C LEU A 129 -9.28 -3.17 9.18
N ASP A 130 -9.50 -4.34 9.77
CA ASP A 130 -10.21 -4.47 11.05
C ASP A 130 -9.43 -3.80 12.19
N THR A 131 -8.11 -3.97 12.23
CA THR A 131 -7.23 -3.32 13.20
C THR A 131 -7.27 -1.80 13.06
N ALA A 132 -7.22 -1.29 11.83
CA ALA A 132 -7.37 0.13 11.56
C ALA A 132 -8.76 0.65 12.00
N GLY A 133 -9.82 -0.10 11.68
CA GLY A 133 -11.20 0.22 12.08
C GLY A 133 -11.36 0.30 13.60
N ARG A 134 -10.89 -0.72 14.34
CA ARG A 134 -10.90 -0.73 15.80
C ARG A 134 -10.15 0.44 16.40
N ARG A 135 -8.99 0.81 15.84
CA ARG A 135 -8.21 1.97 16.29
C ARG A 135 -8.98 3.28 16.09
N MET A 136 -9.64 3.46 14.95
CA MET A 136 -10.48 4.63 14.68
C MET A 136 -11.70 4.70 15.61
N SER A 137 -12.37 3.57 15.84
CA SER A 137 -13.47 3.50 16.81
C SER A 137 -13.01 3.82 18.23
N GLY A 138 -11.83 3.34 18.63
CA GLY A 138 -11.21 3.69 19.91
C GLY A 138 -10.98 5.19 20.04
N TRP A 139 -10.45 5.85 19.01
CA TRP A 139 -10.30 7.31 19.00
C TRP A 139 -11.63 8.06 19.06
N SER A 140 -12.68 7.54 18.42
CA SER A 140 -14.02 8.11 18.51
C SER A 140 -14.58 7.99 19.93
N ALA A 141 -14.45 6.82 20.56
CA ALA A 141 -14.91 6.60 21.93
C ALA A 141 -14.15 7.47 22.95
N GLU A 142 -12.84 7.63 22.77
CA GLU A 142 -12.00 8.54 23.56
C GLU A 142 -12.52 9.99 23.45
N ALA A 143 -12.82 10.45 22.23
CA ALA A 143 -13.37 11.78 21.98
C ALA A 143 -14.76 11.98 22.62
N THR A 144 -15.65 11.00 22.51
CA THR A 144 -16.98 11.04 23.14
C THR A 144 -16.90 11.05 24.66
N THR A 145 -16.02 10.23 25.23
CA THR A 145 -15.78 10.18 26.69
C THR A 145 -15.26 11.52 27.20
N LEU A 146 -14.28 12.11 26.50
CA LEU A 146 -13.74 13.43 26.83
C LEU A 146 -14.79 14.55 26.75
N ALA A 147 -15.70 14.48 25.77
CA ALA A 147 -16.80 15.43 25.65
C ALA A 147 -17.84 15.25 26.78
N GLY A 148 -18.05 14.01 27.24
CA GLY A 148 -18.93 13.69 28.36
C GLY A 148 -18.38 14.12 29.72
N SER A 149 -17.06 13.94 29.94
CA SER A 149 -16.41 14.21 31.24
C SER A 149 -16.45 15.68 31.69
N VAL A 150 -16.84 16.58 30.79
CA VAL A 150 -17.07 18.01 31.07
C VAL A 150 -18.27 18.22 31.99
N PHE A 151 -19.20 17.27 31.99
CA PHE A 151 -20.45 17.32 32.75
C PHE A 151 -20.39 16.47 34.02
N ASP A 152 -19.23 15.92 34.37
CA ASP A 152 -19.06 15.14 35.60
C ASP A 152 -19.13 16.05 36.83
N ILE A 153 -19.91 15.62 37.82
CA ILE A 153 -20.32 16.42 39.00
C ILE A 153 -19.11 16.83 39.86
N ASP A 154 -18.01 16.08 39.79
CA ASP A 154 -16.85 16.21 40.68
C ASP A 154 -15.66 16.97 40.08
N VAL A 155 -15.78 17.52 38.85
CA VAL A 155 -14.68 18.22 38.16
C VAL A 155 -14.94 19.72 38.11
N SER A 156 -13.93 20.52 38.48
CA SER A 156 -14.03 21.97 38.33
C SER A 156 -14.09 22.35 36.83
N LEU A 157 -14.86 23.39 36.49
CA LEU A 157 -14.97 23.87 35.10
C LEU A 157 -13.60 24.24 34.49
N GLU A 158 -12.64 24.68 35.31
CA GLU A 158 -11.28 25.02 34.87
C GLU A 158 -10.45 23.78 34.54
N ASP A 159 -10.52 22.75 35.38
CA ASP A 159 -9.84 21.47 35.15
C ASP A 159 -10.45 20.71 33.97
N ALA A 160 -11.78 20.71 33.84
CA ALA A 160 -12.49 20.16 32.69
C ALA A 160 -12.04 20.86 31.40
N ARG A 161 -11.96 22.20 31.39
CA ARG A 161 -11.50 22.97 30.24
C ARG A 161 -10.05 22.65 29.87
N ARG A 162 -9.14 22.55 30.84
CA ARG A 162 -7.73 22.17 30.58
C ARG A 162 -7.65 20.76 29.98
N SER A 163 -8.37 19.81 30.55
CA SER A 163 -8.45 18.42 30.07
C SER A 163 -8.95 18.34 28.62
N ILE A 164 -10.04 19.04 28.28
CA ILE A 164 -10.55 19.11 26.89
C ILE A 164 -9.53 19.72 25.93
N ILE A 165 -8.83 20.79 26.35
CA ILE A 165 -7.86 21.47 25.48
C ILE A 165 -6.66 20.55 25.21
N GLU A 166 -6.14 19.88 26.24
CA GLU A 166 -4.97 19.00 26.13
C GLU A 166 -5.30 17.66 25.45
N ALA A 167 -6.31 16.93 25.95
CA ALA A 167 -6.71 15.65 25.37
C ALA A 167 -7.37 15.83 24.00
N GLY A 168 -8.14 16.90 23.81
CA GLY A 168 -8.74 17.24 22.52
C GLY A 168 -7.72 17.71 21.48
N ARG A 169 -6.53 18.18 21.89
CA ARG A 169 -5.45 18.55 20.95
C ARG A 169 -4.94 17.33 20.21
N LEU A 170 -4.68 16.22 20.89
CA LEU A 170 -4.18 15.01 20.25
C LEU A 170 -5.22 14.43 19.27
N THR A 171 -6.50 14.41 19.67
CA THR A 171 -7.58 13.94 18.79
C THR A 171 -7.74 14.81 17.54
N ARG A 172 -7.67 16.14 17.67
CA ARG A 172 -7.67 17.05 16.51
C ARG A 172 -6.47 16.79 15.60
N LEU A 173 -5.27 16.67 16.16
CA LEU A 173 -4.06 16.40 15.37
C LEU A 173 -4.14 15.05 14.63
N ARG A 174 -4.72 14.01 15.25
CA ARG A 174 -4.97 12.71 14.59
C ARG A 174 -5.97 12.87 13.44
N ALA A 175 -7.07 13.60 13.66
CA ALA A 175 -8.08 13.84 12.64
C ALA A 175 -7.52 14.68 11.48
N GLU A 176 -6.75 15.72 11.77
CA GLU A 176 -6.07 16.55 10.76
C GLU A 176 -5.05 15.72 9.96
N ALA A 177 -4.23 14.91 10.63
CA ALA A 177 -3.28 14.01 9.96
C ALA A 177 -3.98 12.95 9.11
N ALA A 178 -5.13 12.43 9.56
CA ALA A 178 -5.94 11.51 8.78
C ALA A 178 -6.56 12.20 7.55
N ALA A 179 -7.11 13.40 7.72
CA ALA A 179 -7.67 14.19 6.62
C ALA A 179 -6.61 14.61 5.59
N GLN A 180 -5.36 14.82 6.01
CA GLN A 180 -4.25 15.03 5.08
C GLN A 180 -4.01 13.83 4.15
N LEU A 181 -4.36 12.61 4.57
CA LEU A 181 -4.28 11.43 3.70
C LEU A 181 -5.39 11.38 2.65
N ASP A 182 -6.40 12.25 2.72
CA ASP A 182 -7.38 12.43 1.64
C ASP A 182 -6.85 13.36 0.52
N ASP A 183 -5.77 14.09 0.77
CA ASP A 183 -5.08 14.92 -0.22
C ASP A 183 -4.05 14.09 -1.01
N PRO A 184 -4.26 13.86 -2.32
CA PRO A 184 -3.32 13.11 -3.15
C PRO A 184 -1.90 13.69 -3.15
N GLY A 185 -1.76 15.03 -3.10
CA GLY A 185 -0.45 15.68 -3.09
C GLY A 185 0.33 15.36 -1.82
N TYR A 186 -0.36 15.40 -0.67
CA TYR A 186 0.22 15.03 0.61
C TYR A 186 0.64 13.56 0.65
N ILE A 187 -0.18 12.64 0.13
CA ILE A 187 0.18 11.22 0.04
C ILE A 187 1.48 11.05 -0.76
N VAL A 188 1.58 11.70 -1.92
CA VAL A 188 2.79 11.59 -2.76
C VAL A 188 4.02 12.10 -1.99
N ARG A 189 3.92 13.26 -1.35
CA ARG A 189 5.04 13.88 -0.63
C ARG A 189 5.50 13.13 0.61
N THR A 190 4.67 12.27 1.18
CA THR A 190 4.98 11.59 2.45
C THR A 190 5.13 10.09 2.32
N ARG A 191 4.53 9.49 1.29
CA ARG A 191 4.44 8.04 1.12
C ARG A 191 5.06 7.51 -0.15
N PHE A 192 5.34 8.32 -1.18
CA PHE A 192 5.98 7.79 -2.39
C PHE A 192 7.50 7.69 -2.21
N PRO A 193 8.19 6.85 -3.00
CA PRO A 193 9.66 6.78 -3.00
C PRO A 193 10.28 8.16 -3.23
N TYR A 194 11.37 8.44 -2.50
CA TYR A 194 12.01 9.75 -2.45
C TYR A 194 12.19 10.46 -3.80
N PRO A 195 12.69 9.80 -4.87
CA PRO A 195 12.89 10.47 -6.15
C PRO A 195 11.60 11.02 -6.76
N VAL A 196 10.49 10.30 -6.59
CA VAL A 196 9.18 10.71 -7.12
C VAL A 196 8.56 11.79 -6.25
N ALA A 197 8.60 11.60 -4.92
CA ALA A 197 8.04 12.53 -3.95
C ALA A 197 8.71 13.92 -4.02
N LEU A 198 10.04 13.96 -4.17
CA LEU A 198 10.78 15.22 -4.30
C LEU A 198 10.38 15.99 -5.56
N ARG A 199 10.23 15.30 -6.70
CA ARG A 199 9.83 15.95 -7.96
C ARG A 199 8.40 16.46 -7.92
N TRP A 200 7.50 15.74 -7.25
CA TRP A 200 6.16 16.24 -6.99
C TRP A 200 6.17 17.51 -6.13
N ARG A 201 6.98 17.52 -5.04
CA ARG A 201 7.15 18.73 -4.21
C ARG A 201 7.68 19.91 -5.03
N GLU A 202 8.58 19.67 -5.98
CA GLU A 202 9.08 20.72 -6.89
C GLU A 202 7.96 21.27 -7.78
N VAL A 203 7.10 20.41 -8.34
CA VAL A 203 5.91 20.83 -9.09
C VAL A 203 5.02 21.75 -8.22
N GLU A 204 4.66 21.32 -7.02
CA GLU A 204 3.82 22.11 -6.11
C GLU A 204 4.44 23.47 -5.77
N ALA A 205 5.75 23.49 -5.47
CA ALA A 205 6.47 24.71 -5.15
C ALA A 205 6.49 25.69 -6.33
N ARG A 206 6.73 25.20 -7.55
CA ARG A 206 6.75 26.05 -8.76
C ARG A 206 5.37 26.56 -9.13
N MET A 207 4.33 25.71 -9.02
CA MET A 207 2.95 26.12 -9.25
C MET A 207 2.48 27.17 -8.24
N SER A 208 2.85 27.01 -6.97
CA SER A 208 2.50 27.98 -5.90
C SER A 208 3.22 29.32 -6.07
N ALA A 209 4.41 29.33 -6.68
CA ALA A 209 5.15 30.54 -6.99
C ALA A 209 4.64 31.27 -8.24
N GLU A 210 3.62 30.72 -8.94
CA GLU A 210 3.06 31.24 -10.20
C GLU A 210 4.10 31.40 -11.33
N ASP A 211 5.20 30.65 -11.25
CA ASP A 211 6.29 30.68 -12.21
C ASP A 211 6.00 29.69 -13.36
N LEU A 212 5.10 30.10 -14.25
CA LEU A 212 4.44 29.21 -15.22
C LEU A 212 5.40 28.36 -16.07
N GLY A 213 6.51 28.95 -16.53
CA GLY A 213 7.49 28.25 -17.37
C GLY A 213 8.17 27.13 -16.59
N PRO A 214 8.93 27.45 -15.54
CA PRO A 214 9.51 26.52 -14.58
C PRO A 214 8.52 25.50 -13.99
N ALA A 215 7.27 25.88 -13.72
CA ALA A 215 6.22 24.95 -13.29
C ALA A 215 5.92 23.91 -14.38
N TYR A 216 5.77 24.35 -15.63
CA TYR A 216 5.58 23.45 -16.77
C TYR A 216 6.78 22.52 -16.96
N GLU A 217 8.00 23.01 -16.76
CA GLU A 217 9.21 22.18 -16.81
C GLU A 217 9.21 21.12 -15.72
N ALA A 218 8.92 21.51 -14.48
CA ALA A 218 8.86 20.62 -13.33
C ALA A 218 7.82 19.51 -13.53
N VAL A 219 6.66 19.80 -14.13
CA VAL A 219 5.63 18.79 -14.43
C VAL A 219 6.14 17.73 -15.40
N LEU A 220 6.83 18.15 -16.47
CA LEU A 220 7.38 17.23 -17.46
C LEU A 220 8.53 16.38 -16.88
N GLU A 221 9.39 16.97 -16.04
CA GLU A 221 10.46 16.26 -15.35
C GLU A 221 9.92 15.26 -14.33
N ALA A 222 8.90 15.63 -13.55
CA ALA A 222 8.25 14.74 -12.60
C ALA A 222 7.61 13.53 -13.30
N ALA A 223 7.00 13.73 -14.48
CA ALA A 223 6.49 12.63 -15.30
C ALA A 223 7.61 11.69 -15.78
N GLU A 224 8.72 12.26 -16.25
CA GLU A 224 9.88 11.48 -16.71
C GLU A 224 10.52 10.68 -15.56
N VAL A 225 10.63 11.27 -14.36
CA VAL A 225 11.16 10.60 -13.17
C VAL A 225 10.22 9.52 -12.65
N LEU A 226 8.90 9.75 -12.62
CA LEU A 226 7.92 8.73 -12.23
C LEU A 226 8.04 7.49 -13.12
N LEU A 227 8.06 7.69 -14.44
CA LEU A 227 8.15 6.61 -15.42
C LEU A 227 9.54 5.96 -15.41
N GLY A 228 10.60 6.74 -15.29
CA GLY A 228 11.98 6.25 -15.17
C GLY A 228 12.17 5.39 -13.93
N TYR A 229 11.81 5.89 -12.75
CA TYR A 229 11.84 5.13 -11.50
C TYR A 229 11.06 3.82 -11.63
N SER A 230 9.81 3.87 -12.11
CA SER A 230 8.97 2.69 -12.26
C SER A 230 9.56 1.67 -13.25
N ALA A 231 10.17 2.13 -14.34
CA ALA A 231 10.83 1.28 -15.32
C ALA A 231 12.10 0.62 -14.77
N LEU A 232 12.91 1.34 -14.00
CA LEU A 232 14.10 0.80 -13.35
C LEU A 232 13.74 -0.28 -12.32
N VAL A 233 12.72 -0.02 -11.50
CA VAL A 233 12.17 -1.01 -10.56
C VAL A 233 11.61 -2.22 -11.32
N THR A 234 10.89 -2.00 -12.41
CA THR A 234 10.39 -3.10 -13.27
C THR A 234 11.55 -3.94 -13.81
N GLY A 235 12.64 -3.32 -14.25
CA GLY A 235 13.84 -4.02 -14.74
C GLY A 235 14.47 -4.89 -13.66
N ALA A 236 14.65 -4.36 -12.45
CA ALA A 236 15.20 -5.11 -11.31
C ALA A 236 14.32 -6.30 -10.92
N LEU A 237 13.02 -6.09 -10.79
CA LEU A 237 12.05 -7.15 -10.46
C LEU A 237 11.95 -8.21 -11.57
N ALA A 238 12.01 -7.80 -12.83
CA ALA A 238 12.01 -8.74 -13.94
C ALA A 238 13.28 -9.59 -13.97
N GLN A 239 14.44 -8.99 -13.66
CA GLN A 239 15.70 -9.74 -13.54
C GLN A 239 15.62 -10.77 -12.40
N GLU A 240 15.13 -10.39 -11.23
CA GLU A 240 14.98 -11.28 -10.07
C GLU A 240 14.01 -12.45 -10.40
N ALA A 241 12.88 -12.14 -11.02
CA ALA A 241 11.90 -13.14 -11.44
C ALA A 241 12.30 -13.92 -12.71
N THR A 242 13.50 -13.69 -13.26
CA THR A 242 13.99 -14.31 -14.51
C THR A 242 13.03 -14.11 -15.69
N ILE A 243 12.39 -12.95 -15.77
CA ILE A 243 11.51 -12.53 -16.86
C ILE A 243 12.32 -11.74 -17.88
N GLU A 244 12.47 -12.30 -19.08
CA GLU A 244 13.10 -11.59 -20.19
C GLU A 244 12.20 -10.46 -20.70
N LEU A 245 12.74 -9.23 -20.69
CA LEU A 245 12.10 -8.04 -21.26
C LEU A 245 12.91 -7.55 -22.46
N THR A 246 12.32 -7.60 -23.65
CA THR A 246 12.95 -7.16 -24.91
C THR A 246 13.30 -5.65 -24.89
N SER A 247 12.54 -4.87 -24.14
CA SER A 247 12.76 -3.45 -23.86
C SER A 247 14.06 -3.18 -23.08
N ILE A 248 14.54 -4.11 -22.25
CA ILE A 248 15.85 -3.97 -21.58
C ILE A 248 16.99 -4.01 -22.62
N GLY A 249 16.85 -4.82 -23.68
CA GLY A 249 17.78 -4.78 -24.82
C GLY A 249 17.80 -3.41 -25.53
N ALA A 250 16.71 -2.63 -25.47
CA ALA A 250 16.73 -1.24 -25.97
C ALA A 250 17.54 -0.31 -25.05
N LEU A 251 17.43 -0.46 -23.73
CA LEU A 251 18.28 0.24 -22.76
C LEU A 251 19.76 -0.09 -22.97
N GLN A 252 20.08 -1.37 -23.15
CA GLN A 252 21.44 -1.83 -23.44
C GLN A 252 22.01 -1.12 -24.67
N ARG A 253 21.25 -1.07 -25.78
CA ARG A 253 21.69 -0.40 -27.01
C ARG A 253 21.95 1.09 -26.79
N LYS A 254 21.12 1.77 -26.00
CA LYS A 254 21.33 3.18 -25.62
C LYS A 254 22.63 3.37 -24.86
N LEU A 255 22.83 2.58 -23.80
CA LEU A 255 24.01 2.67 -22.96
C LEU A 255 25.29 2.23 -23.69
N SER A 256 25.20 1.31 -24.64
CA SER A 256 26.37 0.79 -25.37
C SER A 256 26.78 1.70 -26.53
N SER A 257 25.83 2.12 -27.37
CA SER A 257 26.14 2.63 -28.71
C SER A 257 25.60 4.03 -29.01
N ALA A 258 24.60 4.51 -28.27
CA ALA A 258 24.02 5.81 -28.55
C ALA A 258 24.88 6.97 -28.01
N PRO A 259 24.76 8.18 -28.57
CA PRO A 259 25.39 9.38 -28.02
C PRO A 259 24.71 9.88 -26.73
N GLY A 260 23.46 9.49 -26.50
CA GLY A 260 22.66 9.87 -25.35
C GLY A 260 21.98 8.68 -24.68
N GLY A 261 21.60 8.94 -23.44
CA GLY A 261 20.94 8.06 -22.50
C GLY A 261 19.62 7.40 -22.86
N PRO A 262 19.17 6.45 -22.00
CA PRO A 262 17.76 6.15 -21.83
C PRO A 262 16.95 7.41 -21.51
N GLY A 263 15.79 7.56 -22.14
CA GLY A 263 14.85 8.62 -21.81
C GLY A 263 13.42 8.10 -21.74
N LEU A 264 12.46 9.03 -21.77
CA LEU A 264 11.03 8.75 -21.66
C LEU A 264 10.52 7.64 -22.61
N GLY A 265 11.08 7.55 -23.83
CA GLY A 265 10.72 6.51 -24.80
C GLY A 265 11.09 5.11 -24.31
N GLU A 266 12.31 4.91 -23.83
CA GLU A 266 12.76 3.62 -23.30
C GLU A 266 12.04 3.25 -22.00
N TRP A 267 11.83 4.20 -21.10
CA TRP A 267 11.06 3.98 -19.86
C TRP A 267 9.64 3.50 -20.16
N THR A 268 8.99 4.14 -21.13
CA THR A 268 7.64 3.75 -21.57
C THR A 268 7.64 2.33 -22.14
N ALA A 269 8.64 1.96 -22.95
CA ALA A 269 8.70 0.65 -23.58
C ALA A 269 8.78 -0.49 -22.54
N VAL A 270 9.57 -0.30 -21.47
CA VAL A 270 9.65 -1.26 -20.35
C VAL A 270 8.30 -1.42 -19.66
N LEU A 271 7.65 -0.30 -19.32
CA LEU A 271 6.36 -0.31 -18.62
C LEU A 271 5.23 -0.88 -19.48
N GLN A 272 5.24 -0.64 -20.80
CA GLN A 272 4.27 -1.21 -21.72
C GLN A 272 4.48 -2.72 -21.91
N GLU A 273 5.73 -3.18 -22.00
CA GLU A 273 6.01 -4.62 -22.14
C GLU A 273 5.53 -5.39 -20.91
N ILE A 274 5.79 -4.88 -19.71
CA ILE A 274 5.31 -5.53 -18.50
C ILE A 274 3.79 -5.44 -18.37
N SER A 275 3.13 -4.42 -18.94
CA SER A 275 1.66 -4.23 -18.85
C SER A 275 0.85 -5.42 -19.39
N GLY A 276 1.42 -6.23 -20.28
CA GLY A 276 0.80 -7.47 -20.75
C GLY A 276 0.75 -8.59 -19.71
N ASN A 277 -0.43 -9.16 -19.46
CA ASN A 277 -0.65 -10.28 -18.51
C ASN A 277 0.23 -11.52 -18.76
N ARG A 278 0.74 -11.72 -19.99
CA ARG A 278 1.54 -12.89 -20.34
C ARG A 278 2.86 -12.95 -19.58
N LYS A 279 3.56 -11.81 -19.43
CA LYS A 279 4.88 -11.74 -18.78
C LYS A 279 4.79 -11.96 -17.27
N ARG A 280 3.64 -11.66 -16.67
CA ARG A 280 3.38 -11.80 -15.24
C ARG A 280 2.72 -13.13 -14.86
N ARG A 281 2.51 -14.02 -15.85
CA ARG A 281 1.85 -15.30 -15.61
C ARG A 281 2.78 -16.21 -14.82
N GLY A 282 2.30 -16.71 -13.67
CA GLY A 282 3.07 -17.59 -12.79
C GLY A 282 3.80 -16.88 -11.65
N LEU A 283 3.76 -15.54 -11.62
CA LEU A 283 4.13 -14.79 -10.42
C LEU A 283 3.09 -15.01 -9.32
N ARG A 284 3.52 -14.85 -8.06
CA ARG A 284 2.60 -14.77 -6.93
C ARG A 284 1.68 -13.56 -7.11
N MET A 285 0.45 -13.68 -6.63
CA MET A 285 -0.58 -12.64 -6.80
C MET A 285 -0.21 -11.28 -6.19
N ASP A 286 0.61 -11.31 -5.14
CA ASP A 286 1.14 -10.17 -4.39
C ASP A 286 2.41 -9.56 -5.01
N HIS A 287 2.97 -10.17 -6.07
CA HIS A 287 4.23 -9.73 -6.64
C HIS A 287 4.13 -8.30 -7.22
N PRO A 288 5.05 -7.36 -6.89
CA PRO A 288 4.91 -5.94 -7.26
C PRO A 288 4.78 -5.64 -8.77
N LEU A 289 5.29 -6.54 -9.63
CA LEU A 289 5.12 -6.46 -11.09
C LEU A 289 3.65 -6.45 -11.54
N HIS A 290 2.72 -7.02 -10.75
CA HIS A 290 1.29 -6.93 -11.05
C HIS A 290 0.80 -5.48 -11.04
N GLU A 291 1.14 -4.71 -10.01
CA GLU A 291 0.71 -3.32 -9.85
C GLU A 291 1.44 -2.39 -10.83
N LEU A 292 2.76 -2.56 -11.02
CA LEU A 292 3.53 -1.86 -12.07
C LEU A 292 2.92 -2.08 -13.47
N GLY A 293 2.44 -3.30 -13.72
CA GLY A 293 1.73 -3.67 -14.92
C GLY A 293 0.38 -2.98 -15.15
N THR A 294 -0.21 -2.37 -14.11
CA THR A 294 -1.47 -1.61 -14.21
C THR A 294 -1.25 -0.13 -14.51
N LEU A 295 -0.04 0.40 -14.27
CA LEU A 295 0.29 1.82 -14.39
C LEU A 295 -0.10 2.39 -15.76
N LEU A 296 0.30 1.71 -16.84
CA LEU A 296 -0.04 2.05 -18.23
C LEU A 296 -1.07 1.08 -18.84
N GLY A 297 -1.81 0.34 -18.01
CA GLY A 297 -2.72 -0.71 -18.44
C GLY A 297 -4.04 -0.23 -19.05
N SER A 298 -4.36 1.07 -18.98
CA SER A 298 -5.57 1.64 -19.59
C SER A 298 -5.25 2.60 -20.74
N ASP A 299 -6.19 2.73 -21.67
CA ASP A 299 -6.08 3.67 -22.80
C ASP A 299 -5.91 5.12 -22.32
N GLU A 300 -6.62 5.50 -21.26
CA GLU A 300 -6.53 6.84 -20.67
C GLU A 300 -5.11 7.14 -20.16
N ALA A 301 -4.49 6.20 -19.44
CA ALA A 301 -3.13 6.34 -18.93
C ALA A 301 -2.12 6.41 -20.08
N GLN A 302 -2.32 5.57 -21.12
CA GLN A 302 -1.47 5.59 -22.30
C GLN A 302 -1.58 6.91 -23.07
N GLN A 303 -2.77 7.48 -23.18
CA GLN A 303 -2.99 8.79 -23.82
C GLN A 303 -2.37 9.93 -23.01
N ALA A 304 -2.57 9.98 -21.69
CA ALA A 304 -1.96 11.00 -20.82
C ALA A 304 -0.43 10.96 -20.90
N ARG A 305 0.16 9.77 -20.79
CA ARG A 305 1.61 9.56 -21.00
C ARG A 305 2.05 9.99 -22.41
N GLY A 306 1.25 9.70 -23.44
CA GLY A 306 1.54 10.10 -24.82
C GLY A 306 1.60 11.61 -24.98
N ARG A 307 0.59 12.32 -24.46
CA ARG A 307 0.55 13.79 -24.48
C ARG A 307 1.69 14.43 -23.70
N LEU A 308 2.08 13.87 -22.55
CA LEU A 308 3.25 14.33 -21.79
C LEU A 308 4.56 14.12 -22.58
N ALA A 309 4.69 12.99 -23.27
CA ALA A 309 5.84 12.71 -24.12
C ALA A 309 5.93 13.67 -25.32
N ASP A 310 4.80 13.94 -25.98
CA ASP A 310 4.74 14.90 -27.08
C ASP A 310 5.14 16.30 -26.62
N ARG A 311 4.65 16.74 -25.46
CA ARG A 311 5.04 18.02 -24.82
C ARG A 311 6.52 18.07 -24.48
N ARG A 312 7.09 17.00 -23.91
CA ARG A 312 8.52 16.89 -23.60
C ARG A 312 9.38 17.00 -24.86
N ASN A 313 9.00 16.28 -25.91
CA ASN A 313 9.68 16.32 -27.21
C ASN A 313 9.56 17.69 -27.88
N ALA A 314 8.37 18.29 -27.89
CA ALA A 314 8.14 19.62 -28.43
C ALA A 314 9.04 20.65 -27.74
N LYS A 315 9.10 20.65 -26.41
CA LYS A 315 9.98 21.51 -25.63
C LYS A 315 11.46 21.28 -25.94
N ALA A 316 11.92 20.02 -26.00
CA ALA A 316 13.31 19.69 -26.33
C ALA A 316 13.74 20.19 -27.73
N HIS A 317 12.77 20.37 -28.65
CA HIS A 317 12.98 20.92 -29.99
C HIS A 317 12.67 22.42 -30.10
N GLY A 318 12.49 23.15 -28.99
CA GLY A 318 12.18 24.59 -29.00
C GLY A 318 10.77 24.93 -29.52
N ARG A 319 9.87 23.94 -29.55
CA ARG A 319 8.46 24.06 -29.98
C ARG A 319 7.49 24.00 -28.79
N GLY A 320 7.92 24.45 -27.62
CA GLY A 320 7.08 24.53 -26.42
C GLY A 320 5.96 25.58 -26.56
N PRO A 321 4.99 25.59 -25.64
CA PRO A 321 3.94 26.61 -25.63
C PRO A 321 4.54 28.01 -25.43
N ASP A 322 3.93 29.01 -26.06
CA ASP A 322 4.25 30.43 -25.85
C ASP A 322 3.59 30.97 -24.58
N ALA A 323 3.87 32.23 -24.22
CA ALA A 323 3.34 32.84 -23.00
C ALA A 323 1.79 32.88 -22.95
N VAL A 324 1.11 32.85 -24.10
CA VAL A 324 -0.36 32.90 -24.16
C VAL A 324 -0.96 31.51 -23.93
N THR A 325 -0.34 30.47 -24.49
CA THR A 325 -0.81 29.08 -24.42
C THR A 325 -0.28 28.31 -23.20
N LEU A 326 0.78 28.81 -22.57
CA LEU A 326 1.45 28.18 -21.43
C LEU A 326 0.53 27.90 -20.23
N PRO A 327 -0.38 28.79 -19.80
CA PRO A 327 -1.29 28.49 -18.68
C PRO A 327 -2.14 27.23 -18.93
N ALA A 328 -2.77 27.14 -20.10
CA ALA A 328 -3.60 25.99 -20.47
C ALA A 328 -2.75 24.72 -20.64
N ALA A 329 -1.59 24.83 -21.28
CA ALA A 329 -0.67 23.72 -21.45
C ALA A 329 -0.14 23.17 -20.12
N LEU A 330 0.09 24.04 -19.13
CA LEU A 330 0.46 23.67 -17.76
C LEU A 330 -0.67 22.93 -17.06
N GLU A 331 -1.89 23.45 -17.10
CA GLU A 331 -3.04 22.80 -16.47
C GLU A 331 -3.28 21.39 -17.05
N GLU A 332 -3.24 21.26 -18.37
CA GLU A 332 -3.39 19.97 -19.04
C GLU A 332 -2.25 19.00 -18.71
N ALA A 333 -1.00 19.46 -18.72
CA ALA A 333 0.14 18.63 -18.37
C ALA A 333 0.08 18.18 -16.91
N PHE A 334 -0.31 19.07 -15.99
CA PHE A 334 -0.47 18.74 -14.57
C PHE A 334 -1.59 17.73 -14.35
N ARG A 335 -2.70 17.84 -15.09
CA ARG A 335 -3.79 16.85 -15.07
C ARG A 335 -3.33 15.48 -15.55
N ASP A 336 -2.58 15.44 -16.66
CA ASP A 336 -2.00 14.21 -17.20
C ASP A 336 -1.01 13.57 -16.20
N LEU A 337 -0.15 14.37 -15.55
CA LEU A 337 0.76 13.90 -14.50
C LEU A 337 0.00 13.35 -13.29
N SER A 338 -0.99 14.10 -12.81
CA SER A 338 -1.81 13.73 -11.64
C SER A 338 -2.51 12.38 -11.85
N LEU A 339 -3.02 12.12 -13.06
CA LEU A 339 -3.60 10.82 -13.42
C LEU A 339 -2.58 9.68 -13.30
N LEU A 340 -1.37 9.87 -13.83
CA LEU A 340 -0.31 8.85 -13.77
C LEU A 340 0.15 8.61 -12.33
N VAL A 341 0.31 9.68 -11.54
CA VAL A 341 0.65 9.61 -10.11
C VAL A 341 -0.42 8.88 -9.31
N PHE A 342 -1.70 9.18 -9.56
CA PHE A 342 -2.82 8.47 -8.91
C PHE A 342 -2.81 6.97 -9.25
N ARG A 343 -2.53 6.61 -10.49
CA ARG A 343 -2.37 5.20 -10.90
C ARG A 343 -1.14 4.54 -10.28
N ALA A 344 -0.11 5.32 -9.96
CA ALA A 344 1.09 4.87 -9.27
C ALA A 344 0.96 4.83 -7.74
N ARG A 345 -0.24 5.01 -7.16
CA ARG A 345 -0.45 5.00 -5.70
C ARG A 345 0.05 3.74 -4.98
N PHE A 346 0.15 2.62 -5.69
CA PHE A 346 0.72 1.38 -5.16
C PHE A 346 2.20 1.55 -4.73
N LEU A 347 2.91 2.54 -5.28
CA LEU A 347 4.27 2.88 -4.84
C LEU A 347 4.33 3.32 -3.36
N ALA A 348 3.20 3.76 -2.79
CA ALA A 348 3.11 4.04 -1.36
C ALA A 348 3.30 2.78 -0.48
N ASP A 349 3.00 1.60 -1.04
CA ASP A 349 3.11 0.30 -0.38
C ASP A 349 4.38 -0.46 -0.76
N LEU A 350 5.26 0.15 -1.57
CA LEU A 350 6.52 -0.45 -2.02
C LEU A 350 7.71 0.39 -1.55
N PRO A 351 8.10 0.30 -0.26
CA PRO A 351 9.13 1.17 0.28
C PRO A 351 10.47 1.03 -0.43
N LEU A 352 11.07 2.16 -0.79
CA LEU A 352 12.48 2.22 -1.17
C LEU A 352 13.33 2.17 0.10
N ILE A 353 14.17 1.14 0.21
CA ILE A 353 14.99 0.89 1.39
C ILE A 353 16.46 0.99 1.01
N HIS A 354 17.25 1.68 1.82
CA HIS A 354 18.71 1.62 1.77
C HIS A 354 19.23 0.84 2.96
N VAL A 355 19.87 -0.31 2.70
CA VAL A 355 20.50 -1.14 3.73
C VAL A 355 21.89 -0.59 4.04
N THR A 356 22.06 0.00 5.21
CA THR A 356 23.31 0.65 5.63
C THR A 356 24.30 -0.31 6.28
N SER A 357 23.80 -1.36 6.93
CA SER A 357 24.57 -2.48 7.48
C SER A 357 23.73 -3.75 7.53
N ALA A 358 24.40 -4.89 7.49
CA ALA A 358 23.81 -6.21 7.66
C ALA A 358 24.78 -7.05 8.51
N SER A 359 24.25 -7.74 9.53
CA SER A 359 24.99 -8.66 10.38
C SER A 359 24.25 -9.99 10.42
N TRP A 360 24.92 -11.06 9.99
CA TRP A 360 24.34 -12.40 9.95
C TRP A 360 24.63 -13.18 11.23
N ASP A 361 23.58 -13.73 11.84
CA ASP A 361 23.70 -14.73 12.90
C ASP A 361 23.50 -16.13 12.29
N ALA A 362 24.58 -16.90 12.23
CA ALA A 362 24.55 -18.24 11.66
C ALA A 362 23.85 -19.28 12.55
N PHE A 363 23.70 -19.01 13.84
CA PHE A 363 23.02 -19.91 14.78
C PHE A 363 21.51 -19.69 14.76
N GLU A 364 21.07 -18.44 14.65
CA GLU A 364 19.64 -18.11 14.54
C GLU A 364 19.11 -18.21 13.10
N GLY A 365 20.00 -18.14 12.10
CA GLY A 365 19.59 -18.16 10.69
C GLY A 365 18.93 -16.86 10.26
N GLU A 366 19.24 -15.75 10.92
CA GLU A 366 18.67 -14.43 10.65
C GLU A 366 19.76 -13.35 10.52
N ALA A 367 19.49 -12.36 9.67
CA ALA A 367 20.29 -11.15 9.54
C ALA A 367 19.62 -10.00 10.28
N THR A 368 20.38 -9.33 11.13
CA THR A 368 20.00 -8.00 11.65
C THR A 368 20.45 -6.93 10.67
N LEU A 369 19.49 -6.24 10.06
CA LEU A 369 19.71 -5.17 9.09
C LEU A 369 19.51 -3.80 9.73
N MET A 370 20.42 -2.85 9.49
CA MET A 370 20.15 -1.43 9.73
C MET A 370 19.81 -0.76 8.41
N LEU A 371 18.63 -0.15 8.35
CA LEU A 371 18.08 0.37 7.10
C LEU A 371 17.46 1.76 7.24
N ARG A 372 17.39 2.46 6.12
CA ARG A 372 16.69 3.75 5.96
C ARG A 372 15.54 3.57 4.98
N ARG A 373 14.32 3.93 5.40
CA ARG A 373 13.14 3.93 4.53
C ARG A 373 13.04 5.28 3.83
N LEU A 374 13.39 5.32 2.55
CA LEU A 374 13.52 6.51 1.73
C LEU A 374 12.19 6.87 1.07
N MET A 375 11.20 7.16 1.92
CA MET A 375 9.85 7.55 1.53
C MET A 375 9.63 9.02 1.85
N GLY A 376 8.85 9.68 1.00
CA GLY A 376 8.55 11.10 1.08
C GLY A 376 9.63 11.99 0.47
N ASP A 377 9.43 13.30 0.52
CA ASP A 377 10.17 14.31 -0.25
C ASP A 377 11.56 14.69 0.32
N HIS A 378 12.08 13.93 1.29
CA HIS A 378 13.36 14.22 1.95
C HIS A 378 14.23 12.96 2.17
N PRO A 379 15.56 13.03 1.93
CA PRO A 379 16.43 11.86 2.06
C PRO A 379 16.97 11.62 3.47
N VAL A 380 16.85 12.61 4.36
CA VAL A 380 17.23 12.47 5.78
C VAL A 380 16.07 11.83 6.54
N VAL A 381 16.21 10.54 6.78
CA VAL A 381 15.22 9.69 7.45
C VAL A 381 15.86 8.93 8.59
N PRO A 382 15.09 8.56 9.64
CA PRO A 382 15.61 7.75 10.73
C PRO A 382 16.10 6.39 10.22
N THR A 383 17.10 5.84 10.91
CA THR A 383 17.55 4.47 10.69
C THR A 383 16.75 3.55 11.61
N SER A 384 16.27 2.43 11.08
CA SER A 384 15.57 1.41 11.85
C SER A 384 16.24 0.05 11.68
N THR A 385 15.92 -0.88 12.57
CA THR A 385 16.41 -2.26 12.53
C THR A 385 15.32 -3.19 12.02
N MET A 386 15.71 -4.24 11.28
CA MET A 386 14.82 -5.30 10.80
C MET A 386 15.56 -6.64 10.90
N GLN A 387 14.86 -7.68 11.34
CA GLN A 387 15.34 -9.06 11.20
C GLN A 387 14.93 -9.62 9.84
N TYR A 388 15.81 -10.38 9.20
CA TYR A 388 15.60 -10.90 7.86
C TYR A 388 16.16 -12.30 7.71
N ALA A 389 15.35 -13.25 7.24
CA ALA A 389 15.71 -14.67 7.14
C ALA A 389 16.57 -14.99 5.89
N SER A 390 17.63 -14.22 5.66
CA SER A 390 18.61 -14.47 4.58
C SER A 390 19.92 -13.75 4.83
N ASN A 391 21.03 -14.36 4.41
CA ASN A 391 22.36 -13.78 4.40
C ASN A 391 22.73 -13.12 3.05
N GLU A 392 21.83 -13.15 2.06
CA GLU A 392 22.06 -12.66 0.69
C GLU A 392 21.79 -11.15 0.54
N ILE A 393 22.05 -10.36 1.58
CA ILE A 393 21.81 -8.91 1.59
C ILE A 393 23.11 -8.14 1.35
N GLU A 394 23.19 -7.45 0.21
CA GLU A 394 24.24 -6.48 -0.13
C GLU A 394 24.11 -5.19 0.70
N ARG A 395 25.13 -4.91 1.50
CA ARG A 395 25.28 -3.64 2.23
C ARG A 395 25.54 -2.48 1.28
N GLY A 396 24.92 -1.34 1.55
CA GLY A 396 25.08 -0.10 0.79
C GLY A 396 24.21 -0.02 -0.47
N SER A 397 23.38 -1.05 -0.70
CA SER A 397 22.49 -1.13 -1.86
C SER A 397 21.07 -0.68 -1.54
N LEU A 398 20.35 -0.33 -2.61
CA LEU A 398 18.93 -0.06 -2.58
C LEU A 398 18.13 -1.34 -2.80
N TYR A 399 17.03 -1.45 -2.07
CA TYR A 399 16.04 -2.50 -2.18
C TYR A 399 14.65 -1.90 -2.33
N LEU A 400 13.79 -2.58 -3.06
CA LEU A 400 12.36 -2.43 -2.91
C LEU A 400 11.88 -3.42 -1.85
N ALA A 401 11.07 -2.98 -0.89
CA ALA A 401 10.33 -3.89 -0.04
C ALA A 401 8.90 -4.06 -0.59
N ASP A 402 8.39 -5.28 -0.61
CA ASP A 402 6.95 -5.51 -0.82
C ASP A 402 6.17 -5.53 0.50
N ARG A 403 4.87 -5.83 0.41
CA ARG A 403 3.94 -5.88 1.54
C ARG A 403 4.29 -7.00 2.54
N ASP A 404 4.92 -8.07 2.08
CA ASP A 404 5.42 -9.17 2.91
C ASP A 404 6.84 -8.90 3.45
N HIS A 405 7.35 -7.68 3.24
CA HIS A 405 8.70 -7.24 3.60
C HIS A 405 9.83 -7.99 2.90
N ARG A 406 9.54 -8.69 1.78
CA ARG A 406 10.59 -9.26 0.94
C ARG A 406 11.36 -8.14 0.26
N LEU A 407 12.68 -8.28 0.25
CA LEU A 407 13.60 -7.29 -0.30
C LEU A 407 14.05 -7.70 -1.70
N TYR A 408 13.87 -6.80 -2.68
CA TYR A 408 14.31 -6.96 -4.06
C TYR A 408 15.46 -5.99 -4.33
N LEU A 409 16.65 -6.52 -4.63
CA LEU A 409 17.84 -5.72 -4.92
C LEU A 409 17.62 -4.89 -6.19
N LEU A 410 17.84 -3.57 -6.12
CA LEU A 410 17.62 -2.67 -7.25
C LEU A 410 18.88 -2.43 -8.10
N ARG A 411 20.06 -2.76 -7.59
CA ARG A 411 21.31 -2.68 -8.36
C ARG A 411 21.29 -3.76 -9.46
N PRO A 412 21.74 -3.45 -10.70
CA PRO A 412 22.39 -2.20 -11.12
C PRO A 412 21.46 -1.16 -11.74
N PHE A 413 20.15 -1.39 -11.77
CA PHE A 413 19.18 -0.46 -12.36
C PHE A 413 19.09 0.85 -11.59
N LEU A 414 19.08 0.77 -10.25
CA LEU A 414 19.05 1.94 -9.37
C LEU A 414 20.05 1.78 -8.22
N THR A 415 20.90 2.77 -8.04
CA THR A 415 21.90 2.85 -6.97
C THR A 415 21.72 4.13 -6.16
N CYS A 416 22.49 4.29 -5.08
CA CYS A 416 22.49 5.52 -4.29
C CYS A 416 23.88 5.93 -3.82
N GLU A 417 24.08 7.23 -3.70
CA GLU A 417 25.27 7.82 -3.09
C GLU A 417 25.04 9.32 -2.78
N VAL A 418 26.05 9.97 -2.21
CA VAL A 418 26.04 11.44 -2.04
C VAL A 418 26.43 12.08 -3.37
N CYS A 419 25.56 12.92 -3.91
CA CYS A 419 25.79 13.62 -5.18
C CYS A 419 27.03 14.54 -5.08
N GLU A 420 27.90 14.48 -6.07
CA GLU A 420 29.11 15.32 -6.11
C GLU A 420 28.83 16.80 -6.38
N THR A 421 27.69 17.09 -7.02
CA THR A 421 27.34 18.46 -7.41
C THR A 421 26.62 19.21 -6.29
N CYS A 422 25.67 18.58 -5.61
CA CYS A 422 24.87 19.23 -4.56
C CYS A 422 25.13 18.71 -3.15
N HIS A 423 25.94 17.66 -2.99
CA HIS A 423 26.22 17.00 -1.71
C HIS A 423 25.00 16.46 -0.95
N THR A 424 23.87 16.35 -1.66
CA THR A 424 22.66 15.69 -1.17
C THR A 424 22.73 14.21 -1.51
N TRP A 425 22.23 13.35 -0.62
CA TRP A 425 22.01 11.94 -0.93
C TRP A 425 21.01 11.82 -2.10
N SER A 426 21.31 10.98 -3.09
CA SER A 426 20.50 10.86 -4.29
C SER A 426 20.53 9.43 -4.83
N THR A 427 19.53 9.10 -5.64
CA THR A 427 19.45 7.86 -6.39
C THR A 427 19.98 8.07 -7.81
N PHE A 428 20.64 7.06 -8.35
CA PHE A 428 21.32 7.14 -9.63
C PHE A 428 20.99 5.94 -10.51
N HIS A 429 20.96 6.18 -11.83
CA HIS A 429 20.93 5.13 -12.83
C HIS A 429 22.07 5.32 -13.84
N ALA A 430 22.45 4.23 -14.52
CA ALA A 430 23.39 4.32 -15.64
C ALA A 430 22.79 5.12 -16.78
N ASP A 431 23.58 6.03 -17.35
CA ASP A 431 23.15 6.94 -18.39
C ASP A 431 24.31 7.26 -19.38
N LYS A 432 24.03 8.00 -20.44
CA LYS A 432 25.03 8.48 -21.39
C LYS A 432 24.92 9.97 -21.66
N GLU A 433 26.07 10.65 -21.53
CA GLU A 433 26.25 12.05 -21.91
C GLU A 433 27.39 12.14 -22.93
N LYS A 434 27.09 12.64 -24.14
CA LYS A 434 28.06 12.78 -25.25
C LYS A 434 28.85 11.49 -25.52
N GLY A 435 28.18 10.35 -25.46
CA GLY A 435 28.77 9.03 -25.69
C GLY A 435 29.55 8.43 -24.52
N ASN A 436 29.73 9.16 -23.41
CA ASN A 436 30.40 8.65 -22.21
C ASN A 436 29.39 8.07 -21.23
N LEU A 437 29.71 6.91 -20.64
CA LEU A 437 28.91 6.32 -19.58
C LEU A 437 29.02 7.18 -18.31
N VAL A 438 27.87 7.64 -17.85
CA VAL A 438 27.73 8.46 -16.64
C VAL A 438 26.71 7.80 -15.71
N GLN A 439 26.66 8.27 -14.47
CA GLN A 439 25.53 8.01 -13.60
C GLN A 439 24.76 9.31 -13.42
N LYS A 440 23.43 9.25 -13.53
CA LYS A 440 22.55 10.42 -13.48
C LYS A 440 21.56 10.29 -12.34
N SER A 441 21.40 11.38 -11.59
CA SER A 441 20.44 11.48 -10.49
C SER A 441 19.01 11.64 -11.01
N LEU A 442 18.07 10.91 -10.41
CA LEU A 442 16.64 11.08 -10.68
C LEU A 442 16.12 12.41 -10.10
N GLU A 443 16.60 12.78 -8.91
CA GLU A 443 16.16 13.93 -8.13
C GLU A 443 16.54 15.26 -8.74
N HIS A 444 17.78 15.38 -9.23
CA HIS A 444 18.33 16.68 -9.63
C HIS A 444 18.83 16.69 -11.08
N GLY A 445 18.88 15.54 -11.76
CA GLY A 445 19.44 15.43 -13.11
C GLY A 445 20.96 15.64 -13.19
N HIS A 446 21.64 15.86 -12.05
CA HIS A 446 23.10 15.91 -11.97
C HIS A 446 23.70 14.60 -12.43
N HIS A 447 24.83 14.68 -13.12
CA HIS A 447 25.53 13.51 -13.64
C HIS A 447 27.04 13.68 -13.54
N TYR A 448 27.73 12.55 -13.44
CA TYR A 448 29.19 12.48 -13.39
C TYR A 448 29.64 11.09 -13.88
N PRO A 449 30.95 10.90 -14.20
CA PRO A 449 31.44 9.64 -14.75
C PRO A 449 30.99 8.43 -13.93
N TYR A 450 30.57 7.36 -14.61
CA TYR A 450 30.08 6.16 -13.95
C TYR A 450 31.21 5.49 -13.14
N ARG A 451 30.99 5.26 -11.85
CA ARG A 451 31.98 4.65 -10.94
C ARG A 451 31.67 3.23 -10.51
N GLY A 452 30.49 2.73 -10.88
CA GLY A 452 30.10 1.35 -10.61
C GLY A 452 30.94 0.33 -11.39
N ASN A 453 30.86 -0.93 -10.98
CA ASN A 453 31.46 -2.03 -11.74
C ASN A 453 30.63 -2.30 -13.01
N THR A 454 31.20 -2.01 -14.18
CA THR A 454 30.56 -2.21 -15.49
C THR A 454 30.25 -3.68 -15.79
N GLN A 455 30.95 -4.64 -15.17
CA GLN A 455 30.60 -6.07 -15.29
C GLN A 455 29.21 -6.37 -14.72
N VAL A 456 28.77 -5.64 -13.68
CA VAL A 456 27.43 -5.82 -13.10
C VAL A 456 26.36 -5.33 -14.08
N LEU A 457 26.63 -4.25 -14.81
CA LEU A 457 25.75 -3.79 -15.90
C LEU A 457 25.67 -4.83 -17.02
N GLN A 458 26.80 -5.45 -17.41
CA GLN A 458 26.82 -6.51 -18.43
C GLN A 458 26.03 -7.74 -17.98
N GLN A 459 26.18 -8.17 -16.72
CA GLN A 459 25.43 -9.29 -16.15
C GLN A 459 23.92 -9.04 -16.10
N ALA A 460 23.50 -7.79 -15.91
CA ALA A 460 22.10 -7.38 -15.96
C ALA A 460 21.59 -7.09 -17.38
N GLY A 461 22.42 -7.27 -18.41
CA GLY A 461 22.04 -6.99 -19.81
C GLY A 461 21.88 -5.50 -20.12
N LEU A 462 22.52 -4.61 -19.37
CA LEU A 462 22.49 -3.15 -19.56
C LEU A 462 23.70 -2.60 -20.34
N LEU A 463 24.75 -3.40 -20.57
CA LEU A 463 25.92 -3.06 -21.39
C LEU A 463 26.32 -4.19 -22.34
#